data_AF-A0A7W4C4X4-F1
#
_entry.id   AF-A0A7W4C4X4-F1
#
_cell.length_a   1.000
_cell.length_b   1.000
_cell.length_c   1.000
_cell.angle_alpha   90.00
_cell.angle_beta   90.00
_cell.angle_gamma   90.00
#
_symmetry.space_group_name_H-M   'P 1'
#
loop_
_entity.id
_entity.type
_entity.pdbx_description
1 polymer ?
#
loop_
_entity_poly.entity_id
_entity_poly.type
_entity_poly.pdbx_seq_one_letter_code
_entity_poly.pdbx_strand_id
1 'polypeptide(L)'
;AYLAGAAVMKLRNRNITATLTDNSALVTASLLAVAIPPLAPWWLIVIGTLFAIVIVKQLYGGLGNNVFNPAMAAYVLLLISFPVQMTSWVAPQTLAVNYADILHTVNSIFQLNTGYAADFFHLAIDGTTMATPLDTLKTDLSMGLTTTESMTKTIFSGSVGEGWFWVNMAYFVGGLVMLKLKVIRWHISGSILLTLFACASIGFLISPDTFVSPVMHLFSGGTMLAAFFIATDPVTAATSPRGRLIFGAMIGLLIYLIRTFGGYPDAVAFAVLLANMCAPFIDYYVRPRSYGHRVGN
;
A
#
# COMPACT_ATOMS: atom_id res chain seq x y z
N ALA A 1 6.43 -17.01 6.56
CA ALA A 1 5.90 -17.24 5.19
C ALA A 1 6.23 -18.63 4.63
N TYR A 2 7.50 -18.99 4.40
CA TYR A 2 7.86 -20.30 3.81
C TYR A 2 7.37 -21.51 4.59
N LEU A 3 7.55 -21.51 5.92
CA LEU A 3 7.05 -22.59 6.79
C LEU A 3 5.55 -22.79 6.65
N ALA A 4 4.78 -21.69 6.58
CA ALA A 4 3.32 -21.75 6.41
C ALA A 4 2.93 -22.33 5.04
N GLY A 5 3.61 -21.91 3.96
CA GLY A 5 3.40 -22.46 2.62
C GLY A 5 3.73 -23.95 2.56
N ALA A 6 4.86 -24.36 3.14
CA ALA A 6 5.28 -25.76 3.20
C ALA A 6 4.33 -26.63 4.03
N ALA A 7 3.85 -26.13 5.18
CA ALA A 7 2.89 -26.82 6.02
C ALA A 7 1.57 -27.08 5.27
N VAL A 8 1.03 -26.10 4.55
CA VAL A 8 -0.20 -26.28 3.77
C VAL A 8 0.00 -27.26 2.62
N MET A 9 1.14 -27.22 1.93
CA MET A 9 1.44 -28.21 0.88
C MET A 9 1.54 -29.62 1.43
N LYS A 10 2.17 -29.80 2.59
CA LYS A 10 2.24 -31.09 3.28
C LYS A 10 0.85 -31.60 3.66
N LEU A 11 0.00 -30.75 4.22
CA LEU A 11 -1.40 -31.10 4.55
C LEU A 11 -2.23 -31.46 3.33
N ARG A 12 -1.93 -30.87 2.16
CA ARG A 12 -2.62 -31.14 0.89
C ARG A 12 -2.01 -32.30 0.10
N ASN A 13 -1.01 -33.00 0.63
CA ASN A 13 -0.24 -34.04 -0.08
C ASN A 13 0.27 -33.56 -1.46
N ARG A 14 0.69 -32.29 -1.56
CA ARG A 14 1.26 -31.68 -2.77
C ARG A 14 2.76 -31.48 -2.64
N ASN A 15 3.44 -31.35 -3.79
CA ASN A 15 4.88 -31.16 -3.81
C ASN A 15 5.28 -29.82 -3.16
N ILE A 16 5.97 -29.91 -2.03
CA ILE A 16 6.43 -28.76 -1.23
C ILE A 16 7.48 -27.94 -1.99
N THR A 17 8.34 -28.62 -2.75
CA THR A 17 9.48 -27.98 -3.43
C THR A 17 9.03 -26.91 -4.41
N ALA A 18 7.96 -27.17 -5.18
CA ALA A 18 7.42 -26.22 -6.15
C ALA A 18 6.95 -24.89 -5.52
N THR A 19 6.42 -24.94 -4.29
CA THR A 19 5.98 -23.73 -3.56
C THR A 19 7.14 -22.97 -2.90
N LEU A 20 8.24 -23.66 -2.57
CA LEU A 20 9.41 -23.02 -1.99
C LEU A 20 10.28 -22.35 -3.06
N THR A 21 10.37 -22.93 -4.25
CA THR A 21 11.21 -22.44 -5.35
C THR A 21 10.62 -21.27 -6.12
N ASP A 22 9.32 -21.02 -5.99
CA ASP A 22 8.62 -19.95 -6.73
C ASP A 22 8.91 -18.52 -6.20
N ASN A 23 9.57 -18.39 -5.04
CA ASN A 23 9.92 -17.15 -4.32
C ASN A 23 8.78 -16.16 -4.07
N SER A 24 7.55 -16.54 -4.39
CA SER A 24 6.40 -15.66 -4.32
C SER A 24 5.93 -15.43 -2.89
N ALA A 25 6.19 -16.40 -1.99
CA ALA A 25 5.97 -16.21 -0.55
C ALA A 25 6.89 -15.13 0.04
N LEU A 26 8.12 -15.00 -0.49
CA LEU A 26 9.06 -13.96 -0.09
C LEU A 26 8.64 -12.59 -0.60
N VAL A 27 8.18 -12.50 -1.85
CA VAL A 27 7.63 -11.24 -2.39
C VAL A 27 6.42 -10.77 -1.58
N THR A 28 5.46 -11.67 -1.29
CA THR A 28 4.30 -11.35 -0.44
C THR A 28 4.73 -10.87 0.95
N ALA A 29 5.68 -11.56 1.60
CA ALA A 29 6.16 -11.18 2.91
C ALA A 29 6.89 -9.83 2.89
N SER A 30 7.68 -9.55 1.84
CA SER A 30 8.42 -8.29 1.69
C SER A 30 7.48 -7.11 1.48
N LEU A 31 6.47 -7.26 0.61
CA LEU A 31 5.46 -6.23 0.39
C LEU A 31 4.65 -5.95 1.66
N LEU A 32 4.32 -6.99 2.42
CA LEU A 32 3.62 -6.83 3.69
C LEU A 32 4.50 -6.15 4.76
N ALA A 33 5.77 -6.54 4.86
CA ALA A 33 6.71 -5.97 5.82
C ALA A 33 6.93 -4.47 5.59
N VAL A 34 6.95 -4.02 4.33
CA VAL A 34 7.08 -2.61 3.97
C VAL A 34 5.79 -1.83 4.22
N ALA A 35 4.62 -2.47 4.14
CA ALA A 35 3.33 -1.81 4.33
C ALA A 35 2.96 -1.60 5.82
N ILE A 36 3.51 -2.41 6.73
CA ILE A 36 3.22 -2.34 8.17
C ILE A 36 4.21 -1.36 8.84
N PRO A 37 3.82 -0.68 9.94
CA PRO A 37 4.73 0.17 10.69
C PRO A 37 6.02 -0.55 11.13
N PRO A 38 7.20 0.10 11.07
CA PRO A 38 8.49 -0.55 11.36
C PRO A 38 8.64 -1.11 12.77
N LEU A 39 7.99 -0.50 13.77
CA LEU A 39 8.04 -0.91 15.17
C LEU A 39 6.84 -1.77 15.59
N ALA A 40 6.06 -2.27 14.62
CA ALA A 40 4.95 -3.16 14.93
C ALA A 40 5.44 -4.40 15.68
N PRO A 41 4.70 -4.88 16.70
CA PRO A 41 5.07 -6.07 17.44
C PRO A 41 5.24 -7.29 16.51
N TRP A 42 6.21 -8.15 16.81
CA TRP A 42 6.55 -9.30 15.96
C TRP A 42 5.34 -10.21 15.64
N TRP A 43 4.43 -10.38 16.60
CA TRP A 43 3.25 -11.24 16.46
C TRP A 43 2.29 -10.72 15.39
N LEU A 44 2.23 -9.40 15.16
CA LEU A 44 1.34 -8.78 14.20
C LEU A 44 1.75 -9.16 12.76
N ILE A 45 3.05 -9.10 12.47
CA ILE A 45 3.61 -9.53 11.18
C ILE A 45 3.43 -11.04 11.00
N VAL A 46 3.57 -11.83 12.06
CA VAL A 46 3.32 -13.29 12.00
C VAL A 46 1.87 -13.58 11.62
N ILE A 47 0.89 -12.94 12.27
CA ILE A 47 -0.54 -13.10 11.94
C ILE A 47 -0.81 -12.70 10.49
N GLY A 48 -0.32 -11.53 10.07
CA GLY A 48 -0.52 -11.04 8.70
C GLY A 48 0.08 -11.97 7.64
N THR A 49 1.32 -12.43 7.86
CA THR A 49 1.98 -13.35 6.91
C THR A 49 1.31 -14.72 6.89
N LEU A 50 0.82 -15.23 8.02
CA LEU A 50 0.05 -16.47 8.06
C LEU A 50 -1.25 -16.34 7.28
N PHE A 51 -1.99 -15.25 7.49
CA PHE A 51 -3.22 -14.99 6.76
C PHE A 51 -2.99 -14.85 5.24
N ALA A 52 -2.00 -14.04 4.83
CA ALA A 52 -1.65 -13.86 3.43
C ALA A 52 -1.36 -15.19 2.73
N ILE A 53 -0.53 -16.04 3.36
CA ILE A 53 -0.08 -17.28 2.74
C ILE A 53 -1.16 -18.37 2.83
N VAL A 54 -1.73 -18.61 4.01
CA VAL A 54 -2.64 -19.74 4.21
C VAL A 54 -4.00 -19.46 3.59
N ILE A 55 -4.61 -18.32 3.93
CA ILE A 55 -6.00 -18.01 3.57
C ILE A 55 -6.09 -17.43 2.16
N VAL A 56 -5.32 -16.39 1.87
CA VAL A 56 -5.50 -15.65 0.60
C VAL A 56 -4.87 -16.38 -0.58
N LYS A 57 -3.75 -17.07 -0.34
CA LYS A 57 -2.99 -17.70 -1.42
C LYS A 57 -3.21 -19.21 -1.52
N GLN A 58 -2.95 -19.96 -0.45
CA GLN A 58 -2.91 -21.41 -0.53
C GLN A 58 -4.29 -22.07 -0.57
N LEU A 59 -5.29 -21.50 0.11
CA LEU A 59 -6.67 -22.00 0.10
C LEU A 59 -7.27 -21.99 -1.31
N TYR A 60 -6.95 -20.97 -2.11
CA TYR A 60 -7.39 -20.84 -3.50
C TYR A 60 -6.58 -21.68 -4.49
N GLY A 61 -5.59 -22.45 -4.04
CA GLY A 61 -4.84 -23.36 -4.90
C GLY A 61 -3.39 -22.94 -5.18
N GLY A 62 -2.90 -21.86 -4.57
CA GLY A 62 -1.51 -21.40 -4.68
C GLY A 62 -1.32 -20.32 -5.74
N LEU A 63 -0.09 -20.21 -6.26
CA LEU A 63 0.26 -19.24 -7.30
C LEU A 63 -0.60 -19.39 -8.55
N GLY A 64 -1.06 -18.26 -9.10
CA GLY A 64 -1.88 -18.21 -10.31
C GLY A 64 -3.37 -18.34 -10.07
N ASN A 65 -3.79 -18.74 -8.86
CA ASN A 65 -5.21 -18.91 -8.50
C ASN A 65 -5.67 -17.94 -7.40
N ASN A 66 -4.80 -17.08 -6.89
CA ASN A 66 -5.18 -16.10 -5.88
C ASN A 66 -6.03 -14.99 -6.52
N VAL A 67 -7.27 -14.86 -6.05
CA VAL A 67 -8.22 -13.82 -6.50
C VAL A 67 -7.75 -12.42 -6.10
N PHE A 68 -7.10 -12.32 -4.94
CA PHE A 68 -6.64 -11.07 -4.35
C PHE A 68 -5.13 -11.04 -4.21
N ASN A 69 -4.56 -9.83 -4.21
CA ASN A 69 -3.17 -9.62 -3.82
C ASN A 69 -3.00 -10.05 -2.33
N PRO A 70 -2.22 -11.10 -2.03
CA PRO A 70 -2.16 -11.67 -0.68
C PRO A 70 -1.58 -10.70 0.36
N ALA A 71 -0.65 -9.84 -0.03
CA ALA A 71 -0.04 -8.87 0.88
C ALA A 71 -1.07 -7.79 1.27
N MET A 72 -1.82 -7.27 0.30
CA MET A 72 -2.83 -6.24 0.57
C MET A 72 -4.02 -6.76 1.37
N ALA A 73 -4.44 -8.00 1.12
CA ALA A 73 -5.49 -8.64 1.91
C ALA A 73 -5.08 -8.80 3.38
N ALA A 74 -3.82 -9.19 3.64
CA ALA A 74 -3.30 -9.25 5.00
C ALA A 74 -3.16 -7.86 5.63
N TYR A 75 -2.68 -6.87 4.90
CA TYR A 75 -2.61 -5.49 5.39
C TYR A 75 -3.99 -4.97 5.83
N VAL A 76 -5.03 -5.18 5.01
CA VAL A 76 -6.40 -4.78 5.36
C VAL A 76 -6.92 -5.51 6.59
N LEU A 77 -6.67 -6.81 6.71
CA LEU A 77 -7.04 -7.56 7.91
C LEU A 77 -6.38 -6.97 9.17
N LEU A 78 -5.08 -6.68 9.10
CA LEU A 78 -4.33 -6.13 10.22
C LEU A 78 -4.81 -4.72 10.56
N LEU A 79 -5.06 -3.89 9.57
CA LEU A 79 -5.56 -2.53 9.74
C LEU A 79 -6.92 -2.51 10.45
N ILE A 80 -7.84 -3.40 10.07
CA ILE A 80 -9.17 -3.49 10.68
C ILE A 80 -9.12 -4.11 12.08
N SER A 81 -8.30 -5.16 12.26
CA SER A 81 -8.26 -5.95 13.50
C SER A 81 -7.37 -5.33 14.58
N PHE A 82 -6.32 -4.60 14.19
CA PHE A 82 -5.28 -4.04 15.07
C PHE A 82 -4.97 -2.58 14.71
N PRO A 83 -5.97 -1.66 14.73
CA PRO A 83 -5.80 -0.29 14.24
C PRO A 83 -4.80 0.53 15.06
N VAL A 84 -4.71 0.30 16.37
CA VAL A 84 -3.78 1.02 17.26
C VAL A 84 -2.34 0.79 16.84
N GLN A 85 -1.98 -0.47 16.58
CA GLN A 85 -0.63 -0.85 16.18
C GLN A 85 -0.32 -0.42 14.75
N MET A 86 -1.32 -0.41 13.87
CA MET A 86 -1.18 -0.05 12.45
C MET A 86 -1.10 1.46 12.18
N THR A 87 -1.45 2.29 13.18
CA THR A 87 -1.39 3.75 13.09
C THR A 87 -0.19 4.37 13.82
N SER A 88 0.64 3.55 14.48
CA SER A 88 1.84 4.00 15.22
C SER A 88 3.09 3.96 14.32
N TRP A 89 3.36 5.05 13.61
CA TRP A 89 4.53 5.18 12.74
C TRP A 89 5.70 5.90 13.44
N VAL A 90 6.93 5.62 13.01
CA VAL A 90 8.14 6.29 13.52
C VAL A 90 8.29 7.65 12.86
N ALA A 91 8.64 8.68 13.64
CA ALA A 91 8.94 9.99 13.09
C ALA A 91 10.21 9.99 12.20
N PRO A 92 10.26 10.87 11.19
CA PRO A 92 11.49 11.13 10.46
C PRO A 92 12.64 11.51 11.42
N GLN A 93 13.84 11.02 11.14
CA GLN A 93 15.02 11.26 11.99
C GLN A 93 15.37 12.75 12.16
N THR A 94 14.94 13.60 11.24
CA THR A 94 15.10 15.06 11.31
C THR A 94 14.24 15.70 12.39
N LEU A 95 13.16 15.03 12.78
CA LEU A 95 12.18 15.50 13.76
C LEU A 95 12.32 14.72 15.07
N ALA A 96 12.71 13.45 15.03
CA ALA A 96 12.77 12.57 16.20
C ALA A 96 13.74 13.10 17.29
N VAL A 97 13.25 13.17 18.53
CA VAL A 97 14.06 13.56 19.70
C VAL A 97 14.99 12.42 20.15
N ASN A 98 14.53 11.17 20.01
CA ASN A 98 15.30 9.97 20.31
C ASN A 98 15.48 9.13 19.04
N TYR A 99 16.72 8.73 18.75
CA TYR A 99 17.02 7.87 17.61
C TYR A 99 16.70 6.41 17.91
N ALA A 100 16.13 5.72 16.92
CA ALA A 100 15.96 4.28 16.96
C ALA A 100 17.30 3.58 16.72
N ASP A 101 18.01 3.25 17.81
CA ASP A 101 19.16 2.34 17.75
C ASP A 101 18.69 0.89 17.61
N ILE A 102 19.53 0.04 17.01
CA ILE A 102 19.25 -1.38 16.71
C ILE A 102 18.78 -2.10 17.96
N LEU A 103 19.45 -1.88 19.10
CA LEU A 103 19.12 -2.56 20.35
C LEU A 103 17.74 -2.13 20.89
N HIS A 104 17.39 -0.84 20.79
CA HIS A 104 16.08 -0.36 21.21
C HIS A 104 14.97 -0.82 20.27
N THR A 105 15.23 -0.87 18.95
CA THR A 105 14.29 -1.40 17.95
C THR A 105 14.00 -2.90 18.15
N VAL A 106 15.02 -3.71 18.45
CA VAL A 106 14.83 -5.13 18.75
C VAL A 106 14.00 -5.30 20.03
N ASN A 107 14.32 -4.54 21.08
CA ASN A 107 13.57 -4.61 22.34
C ASN A 107 12.11 -4.18 22.17
N SER A 108 11.81 -3.17 21.36
CA SER A 108 10.43 -2.73 21.09
C SER A 108 9.65 -3.75 20.25
N ILE A 109 10.27 -4.33 19.21
CA ILE A 109 9.61 -5.32 18.33
C ILE A 109 9.32 -6.62 19.09
N PHE A 110 10.28 -7.12 19.88
CA PHE A 110 10.15 -8.37 20.64
C PHE A 110 9.56 -8.20 22.04
N GLN A 111 9.27 -6.96 22.46
CA GLN A 111 8.70 -6.63 23.77
C GLN A 111 9.53 -7.20 24.94
N LEU A 112 10.85 -7.23 24.80
CA LEU A 112 11.77 -7.89 25.74
C LEU A 112 11.97 -7.10 27.04
N ASN A 113 11.68 -5.80 27.04
CA ASN A 113 11.81 -4.91 28.18
C ASN A 113 10.59 -3.97 28.25
N THR A 114 9.85 -4.00 29.36
CA THR A 114 8.64 -3.18 29.58
C THR A 114 8.91 -1.69 29.78
N GLY A 115 10.18 -1.29 29.94
CA GLY A 115 10.61 0.11 30.08
C GLY A 115 10.82 0.87 28.76
N TYR A 116 10.88 0.18 27.62
CA TYR A 116 10.94 0.78 26.28
C TYR A 116 9.58 0.63 25.59
N ALA A 117 8.53 1.15 26.23
CA ALA A 117 7.23 1.26 25.60
C ALA A 117 7.32 2.19 24.37
N ALA A 118 6.39 2.03 23.43
CA ALA A 118 6.31 2.79 22.18
C ALA A 118 6.49 4.32 22.36
N ASP A 119 6.20 4.83 23.55
CA ASP A 119 6.39 6.21 23.98
C ASP A 119 7.84 6.73 23.93
N PHE A 120 8.86 5.87 23.91
CA PHE A 120 10.27 6.30 23.92
C PHE A 120 10.74 6.92 22.59
N PHE A 121 10.13 6.51 21.47
CA PHE A 121 10.44 7.04 20.13
C PHE A 121 9.52 8.18 19.70
N HIS A 122 8.71 8.69 20.63
CA HIS A 122 7.86 9.85 20.39
C HIS A 122 8.66 11.17 20.48
N LEU A 123 8.15 12.24 19.88
CA LEU A 123 8.69 13.59 20.07
C LEU A 123 8.56 13.94 21.56
N ALA A 124 9.64 14.36 22.21
CA ALA A 124 9.57 14.78 23.60
C ALA A 124 8.78 16.10 23.73
N ILE A 125 7.83 16.06 24.67
CA ILE A 125 6.97 17.16 25.16
C ILE A 125 5.78 17.46 24.22
N ASP A 126 4.59 17.05 24.69
CA ASP A 126 3.25 17.23 24.10
C ASP A 126 2.87 16.40 22.85
N GLY A 127 3.12 15.09 22.94
CA GLY A 127 2.01 14.12 22.88
C GLY A 127 1.10 14.06 21.64
N THR A 128 1.47 14.60 20.49
CA THR A 128 0.75 14.27 19.25
C THR A 128 1.21 12.91 18.75
N THR A 129 0.33 11.92 18.87
CA THR A 129 0.48 10.58 18.30
C THR A 129 0.94 10.67 16.85
N MET A 130 1.99 9.92 16.50
CA MET A 130 2.67 10.00 15.20
C MET A 130 1.81 9.41 14.07
N ALA A 131 0.83 10.19 13.63
CA ALA A 131 0.06 9.97 12.43
C ALA A 131 0.94 10.26 11.20
N THR A 132 0.76 9.49 10.12
CA THR A 132 1.42 9.81 8.84
C THR A 132 0.99 11.22 8.38
N PRO A 133 1.74 11.92 7.49
CA PRO A 133 1.33 13.24 6.99
C PRO A 133 -0.10 13.25 6.42
N LEU A 134 -0.56 12.09 5.93
CA LEU A 134 -1.91 11.92 5.42
C LEU A 134 -2.93 11.75 6.55
N ASP A 135 -2.58 11.02 7.61
CA ASP A 135 -3.39 10.91 8.82
C ASP A 135 -3.52 12.25 9.55
N THR A 136 -2.41 13.01 9.71
CA THR A 136 -2.43 14.31 10.38
C THR A 136 -3.32 15.30 9.66
N LEU A 137 -3.22 15.36 8.32
CA LEU A 137 -4.10 16.20 7.52
C LEU A 137 -5.56 15.78 7.64
N LYS A 138 -5.85 14.47 7.73
CA LYS A 138 -7.22 14.00 7.90
C LYS A 138 -7.80 14.37 9.26
N THR A 139 -7.02 14.20 10.33
CA THR A 139 -7.43 14.58 11.68
C THR A 139 -7.67 16.08 11.75
N ASP A 140 -6.78 16.89 11.17
CA ASP A 140 -6.89 18.35 11.16
C ASP A 140 -8.12 18.84 10.39
N LEU A 141 -8.37 18.28 9.20
CA LEU A 141 -9.58 18.58 8.41
C LEU A 141 -10.85 18.19 9.16
N SER A 142 -10.80 17.10 9.92
CA SER A 142 -11.93 16.63 10.75
C SER A 142 -12.16 17.51 11.98
N MET A 143 -11.12 18.22 12.45
CA MET A 143 -11.19 19.24 13.49
C MET A 143 -11.57 20.63 12.95
N GLY A 144 -11.81 20.76 11.64
CA GLY A 144 -12.21 22.01 10.99
C GLY A 144 -11.05 22.95 10.63
N LEU A 145 -9.80 22.49 10.72
CA LEU A 145 -8.64 23.24 10.25
C LEU A 145 -8.55 23.20 8.73
N THR A 146 -8.05 24.28 8.14
CA THR A 146 -7.81 24.36 6.70
C THR A 146 -6.55 23.57 6.30
N THR A 147 -6.46 23.19 5.02
CA THR A 147 -5.28 22.51 4.47
C THR A 147 -4.00 23.34 4.65
N THR A 148 -4.11 24.66 4.56
CA THR A 148 -2.98 25.60 4.71
C THR A 148 -2.52 25.71 6.16
N GLU A 149 -3.44 25.72 7.13
CA GLU A 149 -3.11 25.72 8.56
C GLU A 149 -2.42 24.41 8.96
N SER A 150 -2.92 23.25 8.50
CA SER A 150 -2.31 21.95 8.80
C SER A 150 -0.89 21.82 8.22
N MET A 151 -0.64 22.38 7.04
CA MET A 151 0.69 22.39 6.41
C MET A 151 1.74 23.25 7.13
N THR A 152 1.35 24.06 8.12
CA THR A 152 2.31 24.80 8.97
C THR A 152 2.98 23.93 10.04
N LYS A 153 2.46 22.72 10.29
CA LYS A 153 3.03 21.78 11.25
C LYS A 153 4.39 21.27 10.78
N THR A 154 5.27 20.98 11.75
CA THR A 154 6.66 20.52 11.53
C THR A 154 6.79 19.21 10.75
N ILE A 155 5.69 18.47 10.58
CA ILE A 155 5.61 17.23 9.79
C ILE A 155 5.64 17.52 8.28
N PHE A 156 5.37 18.77 7.86
CA PHE A 156 5.37 19.21 6.48
C PHE A 156 6.56 20.13 6.19
N SER A 157 7.17 19.94 5.01
CA SER A 157 8.05 20.92 4.38
C SER A 157 7.32 21.49 3.17
N GLY A 158 6.67 22.63 3.37
CA GLY A 158 5.83 23.24 2.35
C GLY A 158 4.64 22.35 2.00
N SER A 159 4.52 21.94 0.74
CA SER A 159 3.37 21.17 0.25
C SER A 159 3.54 19.65 0.34
N VAL A 160 4.63 19.16 0.95
CA VAL A 160 4.98 17.74 1.01
C VAL A 160 5.35 17.30 2.43
N GLY A 161 5.01 16.07 2.80
CA GLY A 161 5.41 15.48 4.07
C GLY A 161 6.91 15.21 4.13
N GLU A 162 7.55 15.65 5.21
CA GLU A 162 8.98 15.44 5.45
C GLU A 162 9.32 13.95 5.55
N GLY A 163 10.41 13.54 4.90
CA GLY A 163 10.83 12.12 4.78
C GLY A 163 10.00 11.27 3.81
N TRP A 164 8.67 11.38 3.83
CA TRP A 164 7.77 10.58 2.99
C TRP A 164 7.91 10.86 1.48
N PHE A 165 8.26 12.09 1.13
CA PHE A 165 8.60 12.46 -0.25
C PHE A 165 9.74 11.60 -0.81
N TRP A 166 10.84 11.49 -0.05
CA TRP A 166 12.03 10.77 -0.47
C TRP A 166 11.79 9.27 -0.59
N VAL A 167 10.99 8.70 0.32
CA VAL A 167 10.54 7.30 0.25
C VAL A 167 9.72 7.07 -1.03
N ASN A 168 8.75 7.93 -1.33
CA ASN A 168 7.97 7.83 -2.56
C ASN A 168 8.82 8.03 -3.82
N MET A 169 9.81 8.93 -3.78
CA MET A 169 10.75 9.15 -4.88
C MET A 169 11.61 7.91 -5.13
N ALA A 170 12.09 7.24 -4.08
CA ALA A 170 12.82 5.98 -4.20
C ALA A 170 11.95 4.88 -4.86
N TYR A 171 10.67 4.75 -4.46
CA TYR A 171 9.75 3.83 -5.12
C TYR A 171 9.44 4.23 -6.56
N PHE A 172 9.34 5.52 -6.85
CA PHE A 172 9.15 6.00 -8.22
C PHE A 172 10.34 5.61 -9.12
N VAL A 173 11.57 5.84 -8.67
CA VAL A 173 12.79 5.42 -9.39
C VAL A 173 12.84 3.90 -9.54
N GLY A 174 12.54 3.14 -8.49
CA GLY A 174 12.44 1.68 -8.56
C GLY A 174 11.39 1.21 -9.58
N GLY A 175 10.24 1.89 -9.64
CA GLY A 175 9.19 1.66 -10.62
C GLY A 175 9.64 1.91 -12.06
N LEU A 176 10.37 3.00 -12.30
CA LEU A 176 10.97 3.30 -13.61
C LEU A 176 11.98 2.23 -14.03
N VAL A 177 12.79 1.72 -13.09
CA VAL A 177 13.71 0.61 -13.36
C VAL A 177 12.94 -0.65 -13.75
N MET A 178 11.85 -1.00 -13.07
CA MET A 178 11.02 -2.16 -13.44
C MET A 178 10.35 -2.01 -14.81
N LEU A 179 9.95 -0.80 -15.19
CA LEU A 179 9.45 -0.49 -16.53
C LEU A 179 10.54 -0.66 -17.59
N LYS A 180 11.76 -0.18 -17.31
CA LYS A 180 12.93 -0.35 -18.20
C LYS A 180 13.30 -1.82 -18.37
N LEU A 181 13.26 -2.60 -17.29
CA LEU A 181 13.49 -4.04 -17.29
C LEU A 181 12.33 -4.84 -17.90
N LYS A 182 11.22 -4.18 -18.28
CA LYS A 182 10.02 -4.79 -18.87
C LYS A 182 9.38 -5.89 -18.02
N VAL A 183 9.59 -5.84 -16.70
CA VAL A 183 8.92 -6.74 -15.75
C VAL A 183 7.45 -6.35 -15.63
N ILE A 184 7.17 -5.05 -15.60
CA ILE A 184 5.82 -4.48 -15.51
C ILE A 184 5.46 -3.72 -16.79
N ARG A 185 4.16 -3.53 -17.03
CA ARG A 185 3.62 -2.75 -18.16
C ARG A 185 3.14 -1.39 -17.68
N TRP A 186 3.43 -0.33 -18.44
CA TRP A 186 3.09 1.05 -18.06
C TRP A 186 1.57 1.31 -17.94
N HIS A 187 0.73 0.53 -18.61
CA HIS A 187 -0.73 0.74 -18.66
C HIS A 187 -1.38 0.85 -17.27
N ILE A 188 -1.03 -0.02 -16.32
CA ILE A 188 -1.64 -0.01 -14.98
C ILE A 188 -1.10 1.19 -14.18
N SER A 189 0.23 1.28 -14.02
CA SER A 189 0.88 2.32 -13.22
C SER A 189 0.59 3.73 -13.75
N GLY A 190 0.68 3.92 -15.06
CA GLY A 190 0.39 5.20 -15.71
C GLY A 190 -1.08 5.60 -15.56
N SER A 191 -2.01 4.65 -15.65
CA SER A 191 -3.43 4.96 -15.46
C SER A 191 -3.78 5.30 -14.02
N ILE A 192 -3.17 4.64 -13.02
CA ILE A 192 -3.37 4.99 -11.61
C ILE A 192 -2.94 6.44 -11.35
N LEU A 193 -1.72 6.79 -11.77
CA LEU A 193 -1.16 8.11 -11.55
C LEU A 193 -1.95 9.20 -12.29
N LEU A 194 -2.32 8.95 -13.56
CA LEU A 194 -3.08 9.92 -14.36
C LEU A 194 -4.46 10.18 -13.76
N THR A 195 -5.20 9.13 -13.42
CA THR A 195 -6.56 9.29 -12.88
C THR A 195 -6.53 9.94 -11.50
N LEU A 196 -5.60 9.54 -10.63
CA LEU A 196 -5.43 10.17 -9.32
C LEU A 196 -5.07 11.66 -9.44
N PHE A 197 -4.13 12.00 -10.32
CA PHE A 197 -3.73 13.39 -10.57
C PHE A 197 -4.89 14.23 -11.12
N ALA A 198 -5.64 13.70 -12.08
CA ALA A 198 -6.78 14.39 -12.68
C ALA A 198 -7.88 14.64 -11.65
N CYS A 199 -8.29 13.63 -10.89
CA CYS A 199 -9.32 13.76 -9.86
C CYS A 199 -8.90 14.72 -8.74
N ALA A 200 -7.66 14.62 -8.26
CA ALA A 200 -7.13 15.51 -7.23
C ALA A 200 -7.03 16.96 -7.73
N SER A 201 -6.64 17.18 -8.99
CA SER A 201 -6.57 18.53 -9.57
C SER A 201 -7.94 19.17 -9.69
N ILE A 202 -8.96 18.41 -10.08
CA ILE A 202 -10.34 18.89 -10.14
C ILE A 202 -10.84 19.25 -8.73
N GLY A 203 -10.61 18.39 -7.73
CA GLY A 203 -10.98 18.68 -6.34
C GLY A 203 -10.31 19.95 -5.82
N PHE A 204 -9.00 20.06 -6.02
CA PHE A 204 -8.22 21.23 -5.58
C PHE A 204 -8.69 22.54 -6.25
N LEU A 205 -9.06 22.52 -7.53
CA LEU A 205 -9.58 23.70 -8.23
C LEU A 205 -10.97 24.14 -7.74
N ILE A 206 -11.80 23.22 -7.23
CA ILE A 206 -13.13 23.54 -6.73
C ILE A 206 -13.06 24.17 -5.33
N SER A 207 -12.21 23.63 -4.43
CA SER A 207 -12.08 24.15 -3.07
C SER A 207 -10.66 23.91 -2.51
N PRO A 208 -9.72 24.86 -2.71
CA PRO A 208 -8.33 24.72 -2.26
C PRO A 208 -8.19 24.54 -0.73
N ASP A 209 -9.12 25.08 0.04
CA ASP A 209 -9.04 25.10 1.51
C ASP A 209 -9.41 23.76 2.16
N THR A 210 -10.17 22.92 1.45
CA THR A 210 -10.68 21.61 1.94
C THR A 210 -9.98 20.44 1.25
N PHE A 211 -9.64 20.59 -0.03
CA PHE A 211 -9.02 19.52 -0.80
C PHE A 211 -7.51 19.66 -0.83
N VAL A 212 -6.84 18.53 -0.68
CA VAL A 212 -5.39 18.42 -0.66
C VAL A 212 -4.81 18.61 -2.08
N SER A 213 -3.59 19.15 -2.15
CA SER A 213 -2.89 19.34 -3.42
C SER A 213 -2.65 18.02 -4.18
N PRO A 214 -2.68 18.02 -5.53
CA PRO A 214 -2.45 16.81 -6.33
C PRO A 214 -1.07 16.18 -6.08
N VAL A 215 -0.06 17.02 -5.85
CA VAL A 215 1.32 16.57 -5.57
C VAL A 215 1.36 15.76 -4.27
N MET A 216 0.64 16.20 -3.24
CA MET A 216 0.57 15.47 -1.98
C MET A 216 -0.15 14.13 -2.17
N HIS A 217 -1.24 14.07 -2.95
CA HIS A 217 -1.87 12.78 -3.28
C HIS A 217 -0.91 11.79 -3.97
N LEU A 218 -0.04 12.27 -4.87
CA LEU A 218 0.91 11.43 -5.60
C LEU A 218 2.11 11.00 -4.73
N PHE A 219 2.70 11.92 -3.98
CA PHE A 219 3.95 11.69 -3.25
C PHE A 219 3.78 11.49 -1.73
N SER A 220 2.56 11.24 -1.28
CA SER A 220 2.25 10.88 0.11
C SER A 220 1.63 9.49 0.23
N GLY A 221 1.86 8.87 1.39
CA GLY A 221 1.42 7.52 1.72
C GLY A 221 2.03 6.46 0.79
N GLY A 222 1.30 5.37 0.55
CA GLY A 222 1.75 4.23 -0.25
C GLY A 222 1.52 4.34 -1.76
N THR A 223 1.21 5.52 -2.33
CA THR A 223 0.75 5.64 -3.73
C THR A 223 1.76 5.10 -4.75
N MET A 224 3.05 5.46 -4.64
CA MET A 224 4.06 5.02 -5.61
C MET A 224 4.36 3.52 -5.48
N LEU A 225 4.44 3.03 -4.24
CA LEU A 225 4.57 1.61 -3.96
C LEU A 225 3.38 0.82 -4.53
N ALA A 226 2.16 1.35 -4.40
CA ALA A 226 0.96 0.77 -5.00
C ALA A 226 1.04 0.69 -6.52
N ALA A 227 1.35 1.82 -7.16
CA ALA A 227 1.30 1.97 -8.61
C ALA A 227 2.29 1.05 -9.32
N PHE A 228 3.48 0.83 -8.74
CA PHE A 228 4.57 0.11 -9.40
C PHE A 228 4.84 -1.30 -8.88
N PHE A 229 4.55 -1.60 -7.60
CA PHE A 229 4.93 -2.89 -6.99
C PHE A 229 3.73 -3.76 -6.61
N ILE A 230 2.56 -3.16 -6.32
CA ILE A 230 1.37 -3.91 -5.88
C ILE A 230 0.39 -4.11 -7.03
N ALA A 231 -0.07 -3.02 -7.66
CA ALA A 231 -1.15 -3.06 -8.65
C ALA A 231 -0.74 -3.77 -9.94
N THR A 232 0.56 -3.91 -10.18
CA THR A 232 1.14 -4.61 -11.33
C THR A 232 1.36 -6.10 -11.11
N ASP A 233 0.79 -6.69 -10.04
CA ASP A 233 0.82 -8.14 -9.82
C ASP A 233 0.16 -8.87 -11.02
N PRO A 234 0.89 -9.75 -11.73
CA PRO A 234 0.38 -10.40 -12.94
C PRO A 234 -0.77 -11.37 -12.68
N VAL A 235 -0.98 -11.84 -11.45
CA VAL A 235 -2.02 -12.85 -11.17
C VAL A 235 -3.39 -12.23 -10.94
N THR A 236 -3.45 -11.08 -10.27
CA THR A 236 -4.72 -10.48 -9.82
C THR A 236 -5.18 -9.32 -10.70
N ALA A 237 -4.30 -8.80 -11.55
CA ALA A 237 -4.61 -7.70 -12.46
C ALA A 237 -5.30 -8.15 -13.75
N ALA A 238 -5.98 -7.20 -14.41
CA ALA A 238 -6.59 -7.43 -15.72
C ALA A 238 -5.56 -7.86 -16.80
N THR A 239 -5.96 -8.77 -17.67
CA THR A 239 -5.06 -9.38 -18.66
C THR A 239 -4.95 -8.57 -19.95
N SER A 240 -6.04 -7.94 -20.40
CA SER A 240 -6.06 -7.22 -21.69
C SER A 240 -5.43 -5.82 -21.60
N PRO A 241 -4.79 -5.28 -22.66
CA PRO A 241 -4.15 -3.94 -22.61
C PRO A 241 -5.13 -2.80 -22.28
N ARG A 242 -6.35 -2.86 -22.83
CA ARG A 242 -7.43 -1.91 -22.53
C ARG A 242 -8.01 -2.15 -21.13
N GLY A 243 -8.16 -3.41 -20.73
CA GLY A 243 -8.60 -3.79 -19.39
C GLY A 243 -7.65 -3.27 -18.31
N ARG A 244 -6.33 -3.33 -18.55
CA ARG A 244 -5.30 -2.77 -17.64
C ARG A 244 -5.41 -1.27 -17.42
N LEU A 245 -5.78 -0.51 -18.46
CA LEU A 245 -6.04 0.93 -18.32
C LEU A 245 -7.28 1.17 -17.46
N ILE A 246 -8.39 0.47 -17.73
CA ILE A 246 -9.62 0.61 -16.93
C ILE A 246 -9.39 0.19 -15.48
N PHE A 247 -8.67 -0.92 -15.27
CA PHE A 247 -8.28 -1.41 -13.96
C PHE A 247 -7.45 -0.39 -13.17
N GLY A 248 -6.42 0.19 -13.80
CA GLY A 248 -5.59 1.23 -13.18
C GLY A 248 -6.37 2.52 -12.90
N ALA A 249 -7.22 2.97 -13.83
CA ALA A 249 -8.06 4.15 -13.64
C ALA A 249 -9.03 3.97 -12.46
N MET A 250 -9.64 2.79 -12.34
CA MET A 250 -10.52 2.45 -11.23
C MET A 250 -9.78 2.49 -9.88
N ILE A 251 -8.55 1.94 -9.81
CA ILE A 251 -7.72 2.04 -8.59
C ILE A 251 -7.43 3.51 -8.26
N GLY A 252 -6.98 4.31 -9.23
CA GLY A 252 -6.67 5.73 -9.01
C GLY A 252 -7.88 6.54 -8.53
N LEU A 253 -9.06 6.29 -9.10
CA LEU A 253 -10.31 6.90 -8.69
C LEU A 253 -10.71 6.49 -7.26
N LEU A 254 -10.64 5.18 -6.94
CA LEU A 254 -10.95 4.67 -5.62
C LEU A 254 -10.00 5.23 -4.55
N ILE A 255 -8.70 5.36 -4.85
CA ILE A 255 -7.74 6.01 -3.95
C ILE A 255 -8.17 7.45 -3.65
N TYR A 256 -8.53 8.23 -4.67
CA TYR A 256 -9.00 9.60 -4.48
C TYR A 256 -10.27 9.68 -3.62
N LEU A 257 -11.27 8.86 -3.94
CA LEU A 257 -12.56 8.85 -3.24
C LEU A 257 -12.40 8.47 -1.75
N ILE A 258 -11.62 7.42 -1.46
CA ILE A 258 -11.42 6.96 -0.08
C ILE A 258 -10.57 7.96 0.71
N ARG A 259 -9.53 8.58 0.13
CA ARG A 259 -8.74 9.60 0.83
C ARG A 259 -9.58 10.83 1.20
N THR A 260 -10.39 11.26 0.24
CA THR A 260 -11.19 12.49 0.37
C THR A 260 -12.39 12.28 1.28
N PHE A 261 -13.22 11.27 0.99
CA PHE A 261 -14.51 11.06 1.65
C PHE A 261 -14.51 9.90 2.66
N GLY A 262 -13.53 9.00 2.60
CA GLY A 262 -13.43 7.86 3.51
C GLY A 262 -12.78 8.21 4.85
N GLY A 263 -12.86 7.27 5.80
CA GLY A 263 -12.26 7.40 7.14
C GLY A 263 -10.80 6.93 7.22
N TYR A 264 -10.25 6.34 6.17
CA TYR A 264 -8.87 5.83 6.13
C TYR A 264 -7.97 6.74 5.30
N PRO A 265 -6.91 7.32 5.89
CA PRO A 265 -6.01 8.20 5.16
C PRO A 265 -5.20 7.45 4.12
N ASP A 266 -4.73 6.23 4.39
CA ASP A 266 -4.16 5.36 3.36
C ASP A 266 -5.23 4.47 2.68
N ALA A 267 -5.62 4.86 1.47
CA ALA A 267 -6.68 4.22 0.69
C ALA A 267 -6.21 3.05 -0.20
N VAL A 268 -4.90 2.86 -0.34
CA VAL A 268 -4.29 2.03 -1.38
C VAL A 268 -4.79 0.58 -1.33
N ALA A 269 -4.69 -0.06 -0.17
CA ALA A 269 -4.96 -1.49 -0.07
C ALA A 269 -6.43 -1.81 -0.34
N PHE A 270 -7.35 -0.99 0.17
CA PHE A 270 -8.78 -1.10 -0.11
C PHE A 270 -9.10 -0.92 -1.59
N ALA A 271 -8.53 0.11 -2.23
CA ALA A 271 -8.72 0.37 -3.64
C ALA A 271 -8.21 -0.80 -4.52
N VAL A 272 -7.04 -1.36 -4.21
CA VAL A 272 -6.48 -2.51 -4.93
C VAL A 272 -7.33 -3.77 -4.75
N LEU A 273 -7.79 -4.07 -3.52
CA LEU A 273 -8.63 -5.25 -3.29
C LEU A 273 -9.98 -5.16 -4.00
N LEU A 274 -10.64 -4.00 -3.95
CA LEU A 274 -11.88 -3.76 -4.70
C LEU A 274 -11.64 -3.89 -6.21
N ALA A 275 -10.52 -3.37 -6.71
CA ALA A 275 -10.17 -3.52 -8.11
C ALA A 275 -9.93 -4.98 -8.51
N ASN A 276 -9.25 -5.78 -7.67
CA ASN A 276 -9.05 -7.21 -7.90
C ASN A 276 -10.38 -7.97 -8.04
N MET A 277 -11.41 -7.61 -7.25
CA MET A 277 -12.76 -8.19 -7.40
C MET A 277 -13.38 -7.88 -8.76
N CYS A 278 -13.10 -6.69 -9.29
CA CYS A 278 -13.60 -6.22 -10.57
C CYS A 278 -12.77 -6.71 -11.77
N ALA A 279 -11.56 -7.25 -11.56
CA ALA A 279 -10.69 -7.68 -12.66
C ALA A 279 -11.33 -8.74 -13.58
N PRO A 280 -11.98 -9.81 -13.07
CA PRO A 280 -12.67 -10.79 -13.93
C PRO A 280 -13.80 -10.17 -14.75
N PHE A 281 -14.51 -9.20 -14.18
CA PHE A 281 -15.57 -8.47 -14.89
C PHE A 281 -14.97 -7.63 -16.02
N ILE A 282 -13.91 -6.88 -15.75
CA ILE A 282 -13.20 -6.08 -16.76
C ILE A 282 -12.73 -6.97 -17.91
N ASP A 283 -12.14 -8.13 -17.61
CA ASP A 283 -11.66 -9.06 -18.63
C ASP A 283 -12.81 -9.72 -19.42
N TYR A 284 -13.98 -9.93 -18.79
CA TYR A 284 -15.16 -10.45 -19.47
C TYR A 284 -15.71 -9.48 -20.54
N TYR A 285 -15.81 -8.18 -20.21
CA TYR A 285 -16.33 -7.15 -21.12
C TYR A 285 -15.26 -6.63 -22.09
N VAL A 286 -14.00 -6.58 -21.69
CA VAL A 286 -12.89 -6.02 -22.47
C VAL A 286 -12.02 -7.15 -23.01
N ARG A 287 -12.64 -7.99 -23.85
CA ARG A 287 -11.93 -9.09 -24.51
C ARG A 287 -10.92 -8.54 -25.53
N PRO A 288 -9.68 -9.06 -25.56
CA PRO A 288 -8.76 -8.73 -26.64
C PRO A 288 -9.36 -9.20 -27.97
N ARG A 289 -9.19 -8.39 -29.02
CA ARG A 289 -9.60 -8.80 -30.38
C ARG A 289 -8.80 -10.05 -30.76
N SER A 290 -9.49 -11.08 -31.24
CA SER A 290 -8.81 -12.26 -31.77
C SER A 290 -7.99 -11.87 -33.01
N TYR A 291 -6.76 -12.37 -33.07
CA TYR A 291 -5.87 -12.16 -34.21
C TYR A 291 -6.52 -12.79 -35.45
N GLY A 292 -6.77 -12.00 -36.51
CA GLY A 292 -7.32 -12.50 -37.78
C GLY A 292 -8.60 -11.84 -38.31
N HIS A 293 -9.29 -10.97 -37.55
CA HIS A 293 -10.41 -10.21 -38.10
C HIS A 293 -9.93 -8.97 -38.88
N ARG A 294 -10.05 -9.03 -40.22
CA ARG A 294 -9.99 -7.84 -41.10
C ARG A 294 -11.19 -6.94 -40.82
N VAL A 295 -10.95 -5.64 -40.75
CA VAL A 295 -11.99 -4.61 -40.70
C VAL A 295 -12.82 -4.74 -41.99
N GLY A 296 -14.08 -5.16 -41.86
CA GLY A 296 -15.04 -4.92 -42.93
C GLY A 296 -15.23 -3.41 -43.03
N ASN A 297 -14.97 -2.87 -44.23
CA ASN A 297 -15.22 -1.47 -44.59
C ASN A 297 -16.64 -1.04 -44.19
#